data_AF-T0TCD1-F1
#
_entry.id   AF-T0TCD1-F1
#
_cell.length_a   1.000
_cell.length_b   1.000
_cell.length_c   1.000
_cell.angle_alpha   90.00
_cell.angle_beta   90.00
_cell.angle_gamma   90.00
#
_symmetry.space_group_name_H-M   'P 1'
#
loop_
_entity.id
_entity.type
_entity.pdbx_description
1 polymer ?
#
loop_
_entity_poly.entity_id
_entity_poly.type
_entity_poly.pdbx_seq_one_letter_code
_entity_poly.pdbx_strand_id
1 'polypeptide(L)' 'MEKDAVLDYVSALDQKEFATMLYKPLNQIHQPPFLVMIEKLR' A
#
# COMPACT_ATOMS: atom_id res chain seq x y z
N MET A 1 10.48 6.90 -9.23
CA MET A 1 10.02 6.57 -7.86
C MET A 1 8.74 5.75 -7.99
N GLU A 2 8.83 4.49 -8.39
CA GLU A 2 7.65 3.64 -8.62
C GLU A 2 6.87 3.35 -7.33
N LYS A 3 7.57 3.19 -6.20
CA LYS A 3 6.96 2.97 -4.89
C LYS A 3 5.99 4.08 -4.49
N ASP A 4 6.34 5.34 -4.76
CA ASP A 4 5.55 6.50 -4.36
C ASP A 4 4.31 6.64 -5.26
N ALA A 5 4.45 6.36 -6.56
CA ALA A 5 3.32 6.35 -7.50
C ALA A 5 2.29 5.25 -7.18
N VAL A 6 2.76 4.06 -6.78
CA VAL A 6 1.88 2.97 -6.34
C VAL A 6 1.15 3.34 -5.05
N LEU A 7 1.84 3.92 -4.07
CA LEU A 7 1.21 4.35 -2.82
C LEU A 7 0.18 5.45 -3.04
N ASP A 8 0.47 6.42 -3.92
CA ASP A 8 -0.45 7.50 -4.26
C ASP A 8 -1.72 6.97 -4.94
N TYR A 9 -1.55 6.08 -5.93
CA TYR A 9 -2.67 5.43 -6.61
C TYR A 9 -3.56 4.64 -5.65
N VAL A 10 -2.96 3.82 -4.79
CA VAL A 10 -3.68 2.98 -3.84
C VAL A 10 -4.38 3.84 -2.78
N SER A 11 -3.79 4.98 -2.40
CA SER A 11 -4.40 5.93 -1.46
C SER A 11 -5.59 6.69 -2.05
N ALA A 12 -5.65 6.84 -3.37
CA ALA A 12 -6.73 7.50 -4.08
C ALA A 12 -7.93 6.59 -4.38
N LEU A 13 -7.84 5.29 -4.09
CA LEU A 13 -8.93 4.33 -4.32
C LEU A 13 -10.12 4.59 -3.39
N ASP A 14 -11.33 4.40 -3.90
CA ASP A 14 -12.56 4.55 -3.10
C ASP A 14 -12.60 3.49 -2.01
N GLN A 15 -12.61 3.94 -0.75
CA GLN A 15 -12.59 3.08 0.44
C GLN A 15 -13.84 2.19 0.57
N LYS A 16 -14.94 2.48 -0.14
CA LYS A 16 -16.16 1.66 -0.12
C LYS A 16 -16.09 0.51 -1.12
N GLU A 17 -15.22 0.60 -2.12
CA GLU A 17 -14.97 -0.46 -3.10
C GLU A 17 -13.73 -1.28 -2.77
N PHE A 18 -12.68 -0.64 -2.21
CA PHE A 18 -11.41 -1.28 -1.93
C PHE A 18 -10.91 -0.97 -0.52
N ALA A 19 -10.60 -2.00 0.25
CA ALA A 19 -9.85 -1.90 1.51
C ALA A 19 -8.36 -2.10 1.24
N THR A 20 -7.56 -1.08 1.53
CA THR A 20 -6.11 -1.11 1.28
C THR A 20 -5.34 -1.16 2.60
N MET A 21 -4.36 -2.04 2.71
CA MET A 21 -3.49 -2.16 3.89
C MET A 21 -2.02 -2.17 3.50
N LEU A 22 -1.19 -1.47 4.26
CA LEU A 22 0.26 -1.43 4.07
C LEU A 22 0.96 -2.21 5.17
N TYR A 23 1.64 -3.30 4.80
CA TYR A 23 2.50 -4.06 5.70
C TYR A 23 3.96 -3.73 5.40
N LYS A 24 4.58 -2.92 6.27
CA LYS A 24 5.96 -2.45 6.12
C LYS A 24 6.74 -2.60 7.43
N PRO A 25 8.00 -3.10 7.39
CA PRO A 25 8.90 -3.04 8.52
C PRO A 25 9.37 -1.59 8.78
N LEU A 26 9.22 -1.08 10.00
CA LEU A 26 9.53 0.31 10.34
C LEU A 26 10.99 0.57 10.68
N ASN A 27 11.72 -0.42 11.19
CA ASN A 27 13.03 -0.25 11.83
C ASN A 27 14.17 -1.03 11.15
N GLN A 28 14.03 -1.38 9.87
CA GLN A 28 15.08 -2.07 9.12
C GLN A 28 15.92 -1.09 8.31
N ILE A 29 17.23 -1.09 8.58
CA ILE A 29 18.21 -0.13 8.06
C ILE A 29 18.35 -0.21 6.52
N HIS A 30 18.08 -1.38 5.93
CA HIS A 30 18.30 -1.66 4.51
C HIS A 30 17.09 -1.43 3.59
N GLN A 31 16.03 -0.74 4.07
CA GLN A 31 14.80 -0.51 3.28
C GLN A 31 14.23 -1.81 2.69
N PRO A 32 13.73 -2.72 3.54
CA PRO A 32 13.17 -3.98 3.10
C PRO A 32 11.95 -3.79 2.19
N PRO A 33 11.58 -4.82 1.41
CA PRO A 33 10.34 -4.82 0.66
C PRO A 33 9.15 -4.64 1.61
N PHE A 34 8.11 -3.98 1.11
CA PHE A 34 6.84 -3.79 1.79
C PHE A 34 5.72 -4.41 0.95
N LEU A 35 4.66 -4.85 1.62
CA LEU A 35 3.50 -5.47 1.00
C LEU A 35 2.33 -4.50 1.04
N VAL A 36 1.68 -4.32 -0.11
CA VAL A 36 0.41 -3.60 -0.23
C VAL A 36 -0.67 -4.63 -0.48
N MET A 37 -1.63 -4.73 0.43
CA MET A 37 -2.80 -5.59 0.31
C MET A 37 -3.98 -4.75 -0.15
N ILE A 38 -4.69 -5.22 -1.18
CA ILE A 38 -5.89 -4.56 -1.72
C ILE A 38 -6.98 -5.63 -1.74
N GLU A 39 -8.00 -5.44 -0.92
CA GLU A 39 -9.17 -6.30 -0.87
C GLU A 39 -10.36 -5.58 -1.49
N LYS A 40 -11.09 -6.26 -2.37
CA LYS A 40 -12.27 -5.71 -3.02
C LYS A 40 -13.49 -6.02 -2.16
N LEU A 41 -14.19 -4.98 -1.70
CA LEU A 41 -15.34 -5.10 -0.79
C LEU A 41 -16.68 -5.31 -1.52
N ARG A 42 -16.74 -5.07 -2.83
CA ARG A 42 -17.95 -5.20 -3.67
C ARG A 42 -17.69 -5.93 -4.99
#